data_AF-A0A9D8EHZ3-F1
#
_entry.id   AF-A0A9D8EHZ3-F1
#
_cell.length_a   1.000
_cell.length_b   1.000
_cell.length_c   1.000
_cell.angle_alpha   90.00
_cell.angle_beta   90.00
_cell.angle_gamma   90.00
#
_symmetry.space_group_name_H-M   'P 1'
#
loop_
_entity.id
_entity.type
_entity.pdbx_description
1 polymer ?
#
loop_
_entity_poly.entity_id
_entity_poly.type
_entity_poly.pdbx_seq_one_letter_code
_entity_poly.pdbx_strand_id
1 'polypeptide(L)'
;MKFEEKYNYRGWLNCIRLSNNKIELIATTDVGPRIIRFGSIGAQNMFREFEEELGKKGGRDYRLYGGTRFWHGPEASPRCYFPDNNSVSYSWNGKELT
;
A
#
# COMPACT_ATOMS: atom_id res chain seq x y z
N MET A 1 -0.80 -12.00 16.48
CA MET A 1 -0.84 -11.21 15.23
C MET A 1 -2.31 -10.95 14.93
N LYS A 2 -2.68 -9.73 14.59
CA LYS A 2 -4.05 -9.32 14.27
C LYS A 2 -4.11 -8.99 12.78
N PHE A 3 -5.11 -9.53 12.11
CA PHE A 3 -5.42 -9.28 10.71
C PHE A 3 -6.79 -8.61 10.63
N GLU A 4 -6.89 -7.54 9.85
CA GLU A 4 -8.11 -6.75 9.68
C GLU A 4 -8.29 -6.43 8.20
N GLU A 5 -9.48 -6.70 7.68
CA GLU A 5 -9.86 -6.43 6.29
C GLU A 5 -10.72 -5.18 6.19
N LYS A 6 -10.74 -4.55 5.02
CA LYS A 6 -11.48 -3.30 4.75
C LYS A 6 -11.13 -2.20 5.77
N TYR A 7 -9.86 -2.15 6.17
CA TYR A 7 -9.36 -1.13 7.07
C TYR A 7 -9.30 0.20 6.33
N ASN A 8 -9.93 1.24 6.87
CA ASN A 8 -9.89 2.58 6.27
C ASN A 8 -8.58 3.28 6.65
N TYR A 9 -7.84 3.76 5.65
CA TYR A 9 -6.60 4.49 5.89
C TYR A 9 -6.43 5.61 4.88
N ARG A 10 -6.45 6.88 5.35
CA ARG A 10 -6.10 8.06 4.53
C ARG A 10 -6.80 8.11 3.15
N GLY A 11 -8.09 7.79 3.11
CA GLY A 11 -8.91 7.78 1.88
C GLY A 11 -8.91 6.47 1.11
N TRP A 12 -8.03 5.53 1.43
CA TRP A 12 -8.12 4.14 0.97
C TRP A 12 -9.16 3.41 1.82
N LEU A 13 -10.22 2.93 1.18
CA LEU A 13 -11.35 2.30 1.86
C LEU A 13 -11.14 0.79 2.02
N ASN A 14 -10.35 0.22 1.12
CA ASN A 14 -10.02 -1.20 1.13
C ASN A 14 -8.53 -1.35 1.40
N CYS A 15 -8.16 -1.40 2.68
CA CYS A 15 -6.85 -1.86 3.10
C CYS A 15 -6.93 -3.13 3.93
N ILE A 16 -5.80 -3.81 3.98
CA ILE A 16 -5.50 -4.87 4.92
C ILE A 16 -4.56 -4.29 5.96
N ARG A 17 -4.90 -4.43 7.23
CA ARG A 17 -4.02 -4.10 8.34
C ARG A 17 -3.54 -5.37 9.02
N LEU A 18 -2.22 -5.53 9.09
CA LEU A 18 -1.54 -6.57 9.85
C LEU A 18 -0.80 -5.91 11.01
N SER A 19 -0.98 -6.42 12.22
CA SER A 19 -0.30 -5.87 13.40
C SER A 19 0.06 -6.93 14.43
N ASN A 20 1.03 -6.61 15.28
CA ASN A 20 1.29 -7.34 16.52
C ASN A 20 1.18 -6.35 17.71
N ASN A 21 1.90 -6.58 18.80
CA ASN A 21 1.84 -5.69 19.97
C ASN A 21 2.77 -4.47 19.86
N LYS A 22 3.56 -4.35 18.79
CA LYS A 22 4.62 -3.34 18.62
C LYS A 22 4.50 -2.58 17.30
N ILE A 23 4.31 -3.30 16.20
CA ILE A 23 4.33 -2.76 14.84
C ILE A 23 3.03 -3.06 14.10
N GLU A 24 2.77 -2.25 13.09
CA GLU A 24 1.71 -2.43 12.12
C GLU A 24 2.21 -2.22 10.69
N LEU A 25 1.47 -2.84 9.78
CA LEU A 25 1.60 -2.71 8.35
C LEU A 25 0.20 -2.52 7.77
N ILE A 26 0.07 -1.60 6.82
CA ILE A 26 -1.16 -1.39 6.06
C ILE A 26 -0.84 -1.53 4.58
N ALA A 27 -1.49 -2.48 3.92
CA ALA A 27 -1.46 -2.67 2.49
C ALA A 27 -2.80 -2.22 1.89
N THR A 28 -2.76 -1.36 0.88
CA THR A 28 -3.97 -0.99 0.15
C THR A 28 -4.27 -2.03 -0.93
N THR A 29 -5.54 -2.40 -1.09
CA THR A 29 -6.00 -3.28 -2.16
C THR A 29 -6.76 -2.52 -3.26
N ASP A 30 -6.98 -1.22 -3.04
CA ASP A 30 -7.58 -0.31 -4.02
C ASP A 30 -6.63 0.00 -5.20
N VAL A 31 -5.30 -0.01 -4.95
CA VAL A 31 -4.22 0.19 -5.94
C VAL A 31 -3.00 -0.65 -5.54
N GLY A 32 -2.12 -1.00 -6.48
CA GLY A 32 -0.80 -1.56 -6.16
C GLY A 32 -0.39 -2.79 -6.98
N PRO A 33 0.33 -3.75 -6.37
CA PRO A 33 0.44 -4.01 -4.92
C PRO A 33 1.35 -3.02 -4.17
N ARG A 34 0.93 -2.61 -2.97
CA ARG A 34 1.60 -1.56 -2.17
C ARG A 34 1.37 -1.70 -0.67
N ILE A 35 2.45 -1.62 0.09
CA ILE A 35 2.39 -1.34 1.52
C ILE A 35 2.45 0.17 1.69
N ILE A 36 1.32 0.79 2.05
CA ILE A 36 1.25 2.25 2.19
C ILE A 36 1.84 2.73 3.51
N ARG A 37 1.75 1.90 4.56
CA ARG A 37 2.27 2.21 5.90
C ARG A 37 3.02 1.04 6.53
N PHE A 38 4.13 1.35 7.17
CA PHE A 38 4.81 0.46 8.10
C PHE A 38 5.39 1.28 9.26
N GLY A 39 5.24 0.80 10.50
CA GLY A 39 5.82 1.48 11.66
C GLY A 39 5.33 0.93 12.99
N SER A 40 5.81 1.52 14.09
CA SER A 40 5.28 1.22 15.42
C SER A 40 3.82 1.66 15.53
N ILE A 41 3.02 0.90 16.27
CA ILE A 41 1.60 1.21 16.47
C ILE A 41 1.46 2.59 17.13
N GLY A 42 0.66 3.47 16.51
CA GLY A 42 0.43 4.83 16.99
C GLY A 42 1.59 5.80 16.76
N ALA A 43 2.68 5.37 16.13
CA ALA A 43 3.83 6.22 15.81
C ALA A 43 3.80 6.71 14.35
N GLN A 44 4.86 7.38 13.92
CA GLN A 44 5.03 7.81 12.54
C GLN A 44 5.08 6.63 11.54
N ASN A 45 4.65 6.89 10.31
CA ASN A 45 4.91 5.98 9.20
C ASN A 45 6.40 6.06 8.83
N MET A 46 7.04 4.92 8.58
CA MET A 46 8.43 4.84 8.12
C MET A 46 8.57 5.10 6.62
N PHE A 47 7.48 5.05 5.87
CA PHE A 47 7.45 5.43 4.46
C PHE A 47 6.94 6.86 4.28
N ARG A 48 7.37 7.50 3.20
CA ARG A 48 6.79 8.76 2.75
C ARG A 48 5.38 8.51 2.22
N GLU A 49 4.46 9.42 2.50
CA GLU A 49 3.13 9.52 1.91
C GLU A 49 3.01 10.89 1.22
N PHE A 50 2.34 10.94 0.07
CA PHE A 50 2.06 12.19 -0.64
C PHE A 50 0.56 12.47 -0.50
N GLU A 51 0.21 13.39 0.40
CA GLU A 51 -1.16 13.68 0.81
C GLU A 51 -2.06 14.04 -0.37
N GLU A 52 -1.51 14.66 -1.41
CA GLU A 52 -2.24 15.04 -2.61
C GLU A 52 -2.70 13.83 -3.43
N GLU A 53 -2.03 12.68 -3.31
CA GLU A 53 -2.31 11.47 -4.09
C GLU A 53 -3.03 10.38 -3.29
N LEU A 54 -3.04 10.47 -1.96
CA LEU A 54 -3.66 9.49 -1.07
C LEU A 54 -5.17 9.34 -1.36
N GLY A 55 -5.63 8.08 -1.44
CA GLY A 55 -7.02 7.72 -1.72
C GLY A 55 -7.44 7.75 -3.20
N LYS A 56 -6.60 8.26 -4.11
CA LYS A 56 -6.93 8.31 -5.55
C LYS A 56 -6.76 6.95 -6.24
N LYS A 57 -7.73 6.56 -7.07
CA LYS A 57 -7.78 5.25 -7.75
C LYS A 57 -7.89 5.41 -9.27
N GLY A 58 -7.51 4.37 -10.02
CA GLY A 58 -7.68 4.31 -11.48
C GLY A 58 -6.86 5.34 -12.25
N GLY A 59 -7.15 5.56 -13.53
CA GLY A 59 -6.39 6.49 -14.38
C GLY A 59 -5.13 5.89 -15.00
N ARG A 60 -4.59 6.57 -16.01
CA ARG A 60 -3.50 6.04 -16.88
C ARG A 60 -2.11 6.52 -16.50
N ASP A 61 -2.02 7.54 -15.64
CA ASP A 61 -0.74 8.13 -15.27
C ASP A 61 -0.17 7.52 -14.00
N TYR A 62 1.16 7.48 -13.94
CA TYR A 62 1.89 7.15 -12.74
C TYR A 62 1.61 8.16 -11.62
N ARG A 63 1.42 7.66 -10.40
CA ARG A 63 1.25 8.50 -9.20
C ARG A 63 2.20 8.11 -8.09
N LEU A 64 2.72 9.13 -7.43
CA LEU A 64 3.54 9.00 -6.23
C LEU A 64 2.61 8.87 -5.02
N TYR A 65 2.01 7.70 -4.81
CA TYR A 65 1.18 7.48 -3.61
C TYR A 65 1.98 7.47 -2.30
N GLY A 66 3.28 7.17 -2.38
CA GLY A 66 4.11 6.89 -1.20
C GLY A 66 3.98 5.44 -0.73
N GLY A 67 4.64 5.03 0.35
CA GLY A 67 4.75 3.61 0.70
C GLY A 67 5.70 2.86 -0.24
N THR A 68 5.47 1.56 -0.41
CA THR A 68 6.31 0.68 -1.24
C THR A 68 5.61 0.25 -2.52
N ARG A 69 6.38 0.06 -3.61
CA ARG A 69 5.90 -0.59 -4.83
C ARG A 69 7.01 -1.40 -5.45
N PHE A 70 6.66 -2.28 -6.39
CA PHE A 70 7.66 -2.89 -7.25
C PHE A 70 8.30 -1.85 -8.15
N TRP A 71 9.61 -2.02 -8.33
CA TRP A 71 10.45 -1.16 -9.14
C TRP A 71 11.33 -2.03 -10.04
N HIS A 72 11.55 -1.57 -11.26
CA HIS A 72 12.47 -2.22 -12.20
C HIS A 72 13.77 -1.41 -12.28
N GLY A 73 14.92 -2.05 -12.11
CA GLY A 73 16.25 -1.43 -12.28
C GLY A 73 16.93 -1.84 -13.60
N PRO A 74 17.79 -1.00 -14.20
CA PRO A 74 17.95 0.42 -13.94
C PRO A 74 16.70 1.22 -14.36
N GLU A 75 16.59 2.45 -13.86
CA GLU A 75 15.47 3.34 -14.14
C GLU A 75 15.38 3.68 -15.63
N ALA A 76 14.20 3.44 -16.21
CA ALA A 76 13.91 3.72 -17.60
C ALA A 76 12.41 3.99 -17.78
N SER A 77 12.08 5.10 -18.44
CA SER A 77 10.70 5.39 -18.86
C SER A 77 10.38 4.65 -20.18
N PRO A 78 9.15 4.12 -20.36
CA PRO A 78 8.03 4.15 -19.42
C PRO A 78 8.02 2.99 -18.41
N ARG A 79 8.93 2.01 -18.55
CA ARG A 79 8.91 0.75 -17.80
C ARG A 79 8.83 0.93 -16.28
N CYS A 80 9.66 1.81 -15.71
CA CYS A 80 9.73 2.03 -14.26
C CYS A 80 8.56 2.88 -13.73
N TYR A 81 7.94 3.64 -14.63
CA TYR A 81 6.82 4.54 -14.37
C TYR A 81 5.49 3.92 -14.79
N PHE A 82 5.41 2.60 -14.88
CA PHE A 82 4.14 1.95 -15.16
C PHE A 82 3.12 2.24 -14.04
N PRO A 83 1.88 2.65 -14.35
CA PRO A 83 0.86 2.95 -13.36
C PRO A 83 0.38 1.69 -12.63
N ASP A 84 0.48 1.66 -11.30
CA ASP A 84 -0.02 0.61 -10.42
C ASP A 84 -1.39 0.97 -9.84
N ASN A 85 -2.27 1.58 -10.65
CA ASN A 85 -3.53 2.20 -10.19
C ASN A 85 -4.74 1.26 -10.11
N ASN A 86 -4.53 -0.05 -10.35
CA ASN A 86 -5.60 -1.04 -10.37
C ASN A 86 -5.69 -1.77 -9.03
N SER A 87 -6.90 -2.19 -8.68
CA SER A 87 -7.13 -3.00 -7.49
C SER A 87 -6.39 -4.33 -7.55
N VAL A 88 -5.96 -4.83 -6.40
CA VAL A 88 -5.30 -6.12 -6.27
C VAL A 88 -6.15 -7.08 -5.46
N SER A 89 -6.21 -8.33 -5.92
CA SER A 89 -6.74 -9.44 -5.12
C SER A 89 -5.74 -9.87 -4.06
N TYR A 90 -6.23 -10.45 -2.98
CA TYR A 90 -5.38 -11.00 -1.93
C TYR A 90 -5.98 -12.28 -1.33
N SER A 91 -5.16 -13.05 -0.65
CA SER A 91 -5.55 -14.19 0.18
C SER A 91 -4.79 -14.20 1.50
N TRP A 92 -5.48 -14.60 2.59
CA TRP A 92 -4.88 -14.76 3.91
C TRP A 92 -5.19 -16.15 4.45
N ASN A 93 -4.14 -16.91 4.81
CA ASN A 93 -4.29 -18.27 5.31
C ASN A 93 -4.04 -18.41 6.83
N GLY A 94 -3.95 -17.30 7.57
CA GLY A 94 -3.59 -17.29 8.99
C GLY A 94 -2.10 -17.12 9.27
N LYS A 95 -1.24 -17.23 8.24
CA LYS A 95 0.22 -17.10 8.35
C LYS A 95 0.82 -16.20 7.28
N GLU A 96 0.30 -16.26 6.06
CA GLU A 96 0.82 -15.58 4.88
C GLU A 96 -0.28 -14.78 4.19
N LEU A 97 0.08 -13.56 3.77
CA LEU A 97 -0.71 -12.70 2.92
C LEU A 97 -0.11 -12.74 1.52
N THR A 98 -0.91 -13.17 0.53
CA THR A 98 -0.52 -13.21 -0.90
C THR A 98 -1.41 -12.31 -1.71
#